data_AF-A0A517YFY6-F1
#
_entry.id   AF-A0A517YFY6-F1
#
_cell.length_a   1.000
_cell.length_b   1.000
_cell.length_c   1.000
_cell.angle_alpha   90.00
_cell.angle_beta   90.00
_cell.angle_gamma   90.00
#
_symmetry.space_group_name_H-M   'P 1'
#
loop_
_entity.id
_entity.type
_entity.pdbx_description
1 polymer ?
#
loop_
_entity_poly.entity_id
_entity_poly.type
_entity_poly.pdbx_seq_one_letter_code
_entity_poly.pdbx_strand_id
1 'polypeptide(L)'
;MGSAPRVHPGSISMTGLRVLNRFVLTLVYSALLAVMASPSLQTLAAKPEEPSAKPATVPAPAALEAEPAVPETAPANPTPEKPPEKSLTPRPGGELPWLKRPKSSDPLPVIRPPSSVREILDKYEISESQLDGFFNGQPVSTDEQDMLVRILYRLPRIGLDSLQKWRRSDLPLDQLVINTKQNRLEVIPLEGRLVGLEQQEVSPELGRRLEIKHFYLARVDLTGQGSGYEALVALRRVPKVWEELPVLNEPVSFDGIFLKVADPTGDKPQLLFLSRRLRWQPDQAMPEHFIGPDQLRLASLGFDLSLLEDLRTTNRRDIGDLDREPLYQLLDLVGRTKQDQLIPAPPRVVDVVPLLQEPEKHHGEIMTVTGFARRITKVVVDDIDIRNRFQIDHYYEIDMQVNLGEQSIRFGNDPTGEKNPVFYNDYPVTLLVRELPPNLKPMDNMRELISISGIFMKTWSYRSTYMARFDNKLQLAPLFVGRIPHRVVIERVHNWVSDLLVGFAICTAAFIIGAVFWWFRSSNQSMQQTLKELSDRGEQPSFEGLENAPTGPDFSALHQADVPLQQPQNPTAPPRE
;
A
#
# COMPACT_ATOMS: atom_id res chain seq x y z
N MET A 1 -7.82 -99.44 -39.39
CA MET A 1 -6.37 -99.10 -39.38
C MET A 1 -6.26 -97.58 -39.41
N GLY A 2 -5.63 -96.99 -38.39
CA GLY A 2 -5.50 -95.53 -38.23
C GLY A 2 -5.48 -95.14 -36.75
N SER A 3 -4.29 -95.21 -36.15
CA SER A 3 -4.02 -94.97 -34.73
C SER A 3 -3.87 -93.47 -34.42
N ALA A 4 -4.49 -92.98 -33.34
CA ALA A 4 -4.30 -91.63 -32.81
C ALA A 4 -3.13 -91.57 -31.80
N PRO A 5 -2.38 -90.45 -31.72
CA PRO A 5 -1.24 -90.34 -30.80
C PRO A 5 -1.64 -89.86 -29.39
N ARG A 6 -0.97 -90.42 -28.37
CA ARG A 6 -0.98 -89.98 -26.96
C ARG A 6 -0.02 -88.81 -26.76
N VAL A 7 -0.43 -87.81 -25.98
CA VAL A 7 0.41 -86.69 -25.51
C VAL A 7 0.75 -86.91 -24.03
N HIS A 8 2.04 -86.78 -23.68
CA HIS A 8 2.55 -86.79 -22.31
C HIS A 8 2.56 -85.37 -21.70
N PRO A 9 2.22 -85.19 -20.42
CA PRO A 9 2.41 -83.92 -19.73
C PRO A 9 3.84 -83.82 -19.16
N GLY A 10 4.57 -82.77 -19.59
CA GLY A 10 5.95 -82.46 -19.20
C GLY A 10 6.06 -81.44 -18.06
N SER A 11 7.18 -81.55 -17.34
CA SER A 11 7.65 -80.77 -16.20
C SER A 11 7.75 -79.26 -16.43
N ILE A 12 7.27 -78.45 -15.48
CA ILE A 12 7.48 -77.00 -15.43
C ILE A 12 8.84 -76.69 -14.79
N SER A 13 9.72 -76.02 -15.54
CA SER A 13 11.06 -75.62 -15.12
C SER A 13 11.06 -74.39 -14.20
N MET A 14 11.84 -74.43 -13.11
CA MET A 14 12.03 -73.34 -12.13
C MET A 14 12.51 -72.01 -12.74
N THR A 15 13.01 -72.00 -13.98
CA THR A 15 13.45 -70.77 -14.65
C THR A 15 12.28 -69.84 -15.01
N GLY A 16 11.07 -70.39 -15.23
CA GLY A 16 9.88 -69.59 -15.53
C GLY A 16 9.38 -68.74 -14.35
N LEU A 17 9.61 -69.21 -13.11
CA LEU A 17 9.10 -68.55 -11.91
C LEU A 17 9.89 -67.27 -11.54
N ARG A 18 11.20 -67.24 -11.87
CA ARG A 18 12.04 -66.04 -11.65
C ARG A 18 11.78 -64.92 -12.66
N VAL A 19 11.40 -65.28 -13.89
CA VAL A 19 11.06 -64.31 -14.94
C VAL A 19 9.73 -63.64 -14.65
N LEU A 20 8.74 -64.39 -14.16
CA LEU A 20 7.42 -63.85 -13.80
C LEU A 20 7.50 -62.87 -12.62
N ASN A 21 8.31 -63.16 -11.60
CA ASN A 21 8.43 -62.30 -10.42
C ASN A 21 9.11 -60.95 -10.75
N ARG A 22 10.10 -60.95 -11.65
CA ARG A 22 10.68 -59.70 -12.16
C ARG A 22 9.68 -58.89 -12.97
N PHE A 23 8.85 -59.54 -13.79
CA PHE A 23 7.85 -58.85 -14.61
C PHE A 23 6.78 -58.13 -13.77
N VAL A 24 6.31 -58.78 -12.70
CA VAL A 24 5.32 -58.19 -11.78
C VAL A 24 5.93 -57.02 -11.00
N LEU A 25 7.17 -57.15 -10.53
CA LEU A 25 7.84 -56.06 -9.81
C LEU A 25 8.04 -54.83 -10.70
N THR A 26 8.43 -55.04 -11.97
CA THR A 26 8.61 -53.95 -12.93
C THR A 26 7.26 -53.27 -13.22
N LEU A 27 6.18 -54.03 -13.42
CA LEU A 27 4.83 -53.48 -13.65
C LEU A 27 4.33 -52.62 -12.48
N VAL A 28 4.55 -53.07 -11.24
CA VAL A 28 4.18 -52.30 -10.04
C VAL A 28 5.01 -51.02 -9.94
N TYR A 29 6.32 -51.09 -10.23
CA TYR A 29 7.20 -49.92 -10.19
C TYR A 29 6.87 -48.90 -11.29
N SER A 30 6.52 -49.37 -12.50
CA SER A 30 6.08 -48.53 -13.62
C SER A 30 4.75 -47.82 -13.32
N ALA A 31 3.80 -48.53 -12.70
CA ALA A 31 2.52 -47.95 -12.31
C ALA A 31 2.69 -46.85 -11.22
N LEU A 32 3.60 -47.06 -10.26
CA LEU A 32 3.92 -46.06 -9.24
C LEU A 32 4.58 -44.81 -9.85
N LEU A 33 5.48 -44.98 -10.82
CA LEU A 33 6.12 -43.88 -11.54
C LEU A 33 5.13 -43.08 -12.40
N ALA A 34 4.16 -43.75 -13.04
CA ALA A 34 3.13 -43.08 -13.86
C ALA A 34 2.17 -42.22 -13.02
N VAL A 35 1.85 -42.64 -11.80
CA VAL A 35 1.05 -41.83 -10.85
C VAL A 35 1.84 -40.62 -10.35
N MET A 36 3.15 -40.76 -10.11
CA MET A 36 4.02 -39.65 -9.71
C MET A 36 4.32 -38.66 -10.85
N ALA A 37 4.19 -39.09 -12.12
CA ALA A 37 4.53 -38.28 -13.29
C ALA A 37 3.33 -37.60 -13.98
N SER A 38 2.10 -37.72 -13.44
CA SER A 38 0.91 -37.15 -14.07
C SER A 38 0.91 -35.61 -14.00
N PRO A 39 1.03 -34.90 -15.15
CA PRO A 39 1.09 -33.45 -15.20
C PRO A 39 -0.32 -32.91 -15.45
N SER A 40 -1.16 -32.87 -14.41
CA SER A 40 -2.48 -32.24 -14.48
C SER A 40 -2.50 -30.97 -13.65
N LEU A 41 -1.66 -30.01 -14.04
CA LEU A 41 -1.73 -28.58 -13.71
C LEU A 41 -1.02 -27.79 -14.83
N GLN A 42 -1.58 -27.78 -16.04
CA GLN A 42 -1.27 -26.73 -17.02
C GLN A 42 -2.56 -26.28 -17.71
N THR A 43 -2.96 -25.07 -17.32
CA THR A 43 -4.08 -24.30 -17.85
C THR A 43 -3.80 -23.91 -19.30
N LEU A 44 -4.84 -23.98 -20.12
CA LEU A 44 -4.86 -23.55 -21.52
C LEU A 44 -4.47 -22.08 -21.68
N ALA A 45 -3.37 -21.81 -22.38
CA ALA A 45 -3.06 -20.50 -22.95
C ALA A 45 -3.35 -20.54 -24.46
N ALA A 46 -4.33 -19.74 -24.88
CA ALA A 46 -4.65 -19.51 -26.29
C ALA A 46 -3.71 -18.44 -26.87
N LYS A 47 -3.16 -18.73 -28.05
CA LYS A 47 -2.24 -17.88 -28.81
C LYS A 47 -3.04 -16.95 -29.74
N PRO A 48 -2.88 -15.62 -29.71
CA PRO A 48 -3.35 -14.73 -30.78
C PRO A 48 -2.23 -14.41 -31.78
N GLU A 49 -2.66 -14.21 -33.02
CA GLU A 49 -1.88 -13.79 -34.18
C GLU A 49 -1.37 -12.35 -34.06
N GLU A 50 -0.19 -12.13 -34.62
CA GLU A 50 0.53 -10.86 -34.72
C GLU A 50 0.25 -10.20 -36.08
N PRO A 51 0.12 -8.87 -36.16
CA PRO A 51 0.62 -8.18 -37.34
C PRO A 51 1.58 -7.04 -37.00
N SER A 52 2.77 -7.21 -37.57
CA SER A 52 3.80 -6.24 -37.92
C SER A 52 3.31 -4.83 -38.30
N ALA A 53 3.82 -3.80 -37.63
CA ALA A 53 3.99 -2.47 -38.22
C ALA A 53 5.26 -1.76 -37.66
N LYS A 54 6.02 -1.18 -38.59
CA LYS A 54 7.32 -0.50 -38.44
C LYS A 54 7.27 0.74 -37.52
N PRO A 55 8.37 1.09 -36.81
CA PRO A 55 8.50 2.40 -36.18
C PRO A 55 9.07 3.44 -37.16
N ALA A 56 8.45 4.62 -37.16
CA ALA A 56 8.92 5.83 -37.81
C ALA A 56 9.96 6.55 -36.93
N THR A 57 11.07 6.92 -37.56
CA THR A 57 12.17 7.73 -37.02
C THR A 57 11.73 9.19 -36.83
N VAL A 58 11.97 9.77 -35.65
CA VAL A 58 11.89 11.23 -35.40
C VAL A 58 13.14 11.67 -34.63
N PRO A 59 13.72 12.85 -34.96
CA PRO A 59 15.11 13.16 -34.64
C PRO A 59 15.29 13.89 -33.30
N ALA A 60 16.52 13.77 -32.79
CA ALA A 60 17.03 14.41 -31.59
C ALA A 60 17.00 15.96 -31.66
N PRO A 61 16.67 16.67 -30.56
CA PRO A 61 16.87 18.10 -30.48
C PRO A 61 18.29 18.47 -30.02
N ALA A 62 18.70 19.61 -30.55
CA ALA A 62 20.00 20.24 -30.53
C ALA A 62 20.55 20.61 -29.15
N ALA A 63 21.88 20.68 -29.14
CA ALA A 63 22.73 21.20 -28.08
C ALA A 63 22.35 22.63 -27.68
N LEU A 64 22.33 22.88 -26.37
CA LEU A 64 22.24 24.21 -25.79
C LEU A 64 23.64 24.67 -25.39
N GLU A 65 23.94 25.87 -25.85
CA GLU A 65 25.20 26.60 -25.76
C GLU A 65 25.56 26.95 -24.31
N ALA A 66 26.87 26.98 -24.09
CA ALA A 66 27.50 27.41 -22.85
C ALA A 66 27.40 28.94 -22.69
N GLU A 67 26.98 29.39 -21.50
CA GLU A 67 27.18 30.77 -21.04
C GLU A 67 28.32 30.86 -20.02
N PRO A 68 29.01 32.02 -19.96
CA PRO A 68 30.37 32.12 -19.44
C PRO A 68 30.45 32.41 -17.94
N ALA A 69 31.63 32.07 -17.41
CA ALA A 69 32.07 32.29 -16.04
C ALA A 69 32.05 33.77 -15.61
N VAL A 70 31.52 34.02 -14.41
CA VAL A 70 31.65 35.29 -13.66
C VAL A 70 32.78 35.14 -12.64
N PRO A 71 33.70 36.11 -12.53
CA PRO A 71 34.85 36.01 -11.62
C PRO A 71 34.47 36.29 -10.16
N GLU A 72 34.89 35.36 -9.31
CA GLU A 72 34.86 35.41 -7.85
C GLU A 72 35.91 36.44 -7.35
N THR A 73 35.44 37.50 -6.69
CA THR A 73 36.28 38.46 -5.96
C THR A 73 35.94 38.38 -4.48
N ALA A 74 36.83 37.75 -3.71
CA ALA A 74 36.79 37.69 -2.25
C ALA A 74 37.37 38.98 -1.64
N PRO A 75 36.68 39.64 -0.69
CA PRO A 75 37.32 40.59 0.20
C PRO A 75 37.78 39.90 1.49
N ALA A 76 38.95 40.37 1.95
CA ALA A 76 39.74 39.88 3.06
C ALA A 76 39.04 39.99 4.42
N ASN A 77 39.25 38.96 5.26
CA ASN A 77 38.99 38.96 6.70
C ASN A 77 39.81 40.04 7.41
N PRO A 78 39.19 40.93 8.22
CA PRO A 78 39.93 41.68 9.22
C PRO A 78 40.11 40.84 10.50
N THR A 79 41.38 40.79 10.92
CA THR A 79 41.91 40.29 12.19
C THR A 79 41.13 40.79 13.41
N PRO A 80 40.77 39.94 14.38
CA PRO A 80 40.14 40.39 15.62
C PRO A 80 41.16 41.03 16.56
N GLU A 81 40.93 42.31 16.87
CA GLU A 81 41.65 43.08 17.87
C GLU A 81 41.30 42.58 19.28
N LYS A 82 42.33 42.24 20.06
CA LYS A 82 42.23 41.67 21.41
C LYS A 82 41.91 42.79 22.41
N PRO A 83 40.80 42.75 23.17
CA PRO A 83 40.54 43.76 24.21
C PRO A 83 41.49 43.57 25.40
N PRO A 84 41.83 44.66 26.12
CA PRO A 84 42.79 44.62 27.22
C PRO A 84 42.28 43.82 28.42
N GLU A 85 43.13 42.91 28.86
CA GLU A 85 42.99 42.01 30.00
C GLU A 85 42.98 42.82 31.31
N LYS A 86 41.78 43.19 31.78
CA LYS A 86 41.57 43.65 33.15
C LYS A 86 41.49 42.44 34.08
N SER A 87 42.52 42.30 34.92
CA SER A 87 42.59 41.37 36.04
C SER A 87 41.44 41.58 37.02
N LEU A 88 40.42 40.73 36.94
CA LEU A 88 39.42 40.55 37.98
C LEU A 88 39.89 39.42 38.90
N THR A 89 40.31 39.80 40.10
CA THR A 89 40.51 38.86 41.20
C THR A 89 39.20 38.14 41.53
N PRO A 90 39.19 36.81 41.72
CA PRO A 90 37.97 36.06 41.98
C PRO A 90 37.46 36.36 43.40
N ARG A 91 36.25 36.93 43.50
CA ARG A 91 35.48 36.92 44.75
C ARG A 91 35.00 35.48 45.01
N PRO A 92 35.19 34.93 46.22
CA PRO A 92 34.72 33.60 46.55
C PRO A 92 33.20 33.60 46.77
N GLY A 93 32.49 32.65 46.14
CA GLY A 93 31.28 32.07 46.72
C GLY A 93 29.91 32.53 46.23
N GLY A 94 29.76 33.11 45.04
CA GLY A 94 28.44 33.37 44.45
C GLY A 94 28.21 32.53 43.19
N GLU A 95 27.43 31.44 43.27
CA GLU A 95 26.96 30.72 42.08
C GLU A 95 26.28 31.68 41.11
N LEU A 96 26.72 31.68 39.85
CA LEU A 96 26.17 32.53 38.81
C LEU A 96 24.69 32.17 38.57
N PRO A 97 23.79 33.14 38.32
CA PRO A 97 22.35 32.90 38.25
C PRO A 97 21.91 31.81 37.26
N TRP A 98 22.65 31.60 36.17
CA TRP A 98 22.37 30.57 35.16
C TRP A 98 22.94 29.19 35.50
N LEU A 99 23.81 29.08 36.51
CA LEU A 99 24.29 27.80 37.07
C LEU A 99 23.33 27.23 38.12
N LYS A 100 22.36 28.03 38.60
CA LYS A 100 21.26 27.52 39.41
C LYS A 100 20.41 26.60 38.53
N ARG A 101 20.63 25.30 38.62
CA ARG A 101 19.65 24.32 38.14
C ARG A 101 18.30 24.70 38.74
N PRO A 102 17.24 24.89 37.92
CA PRO A 102 15.91 25.15 38.47
C PRO A 102 15.62 24.05 39.48
N LYS A 103 15.20 24.43 40.69
CA LYS A 103 14.79 23.45 41.70
C LYS A 103 13.69 22.62 41.06
N SER A 104 13.81 21.29 41.06
CA SER A 104 12.84 20.39 40.40
C SER A 104 11.43 20.44 41.01
N SER A 105 11.20 21.34 41.96
CA SER A 105 9.93 21.63 42.63
C SER A 105 9.25 22.91 42.14
N ASP A 106 9.89 23.72 41.29
CA ASP A 106 9.22 24.86 40.69
C ASP A 106 8.32 24.32 39.57
N PRO A 107 6.97 24.40 39.71
CA PRO A 107 6.08 23.91 38.69
C PRO A 107 6.37 24.70 37.41
N LEU A 108 6.76 23.98 36.35
CA LEU A 108 6.87 24.58 35.02
C LEU A 108 5.58 25.35 34.74
N PRO A 109 5.65 26.59 34.23
CA PRO A 109 4.45 27.35 33.92
C PRO A 109 3.57 26.51 33.00
N VAL A 110 2.39 26.14 33.48
CA VAL A 110 1.40 25.40 32.69
C VAL A 110 0.96 26.35 31.60
N ILE A 111 1.52 26.19 30.39
CA ILE A 111 1.11 26.96 29.23
C ILE A 111 -0.30 26.50 28.89
N ARG A 112 -1.30 27.29 29.30
CA ARG A 112 -2.69 27.03 28.91
C ARG A 112 -2.79 27.09 27.39
N PRO A 113 -3.54 26.17 26.75
CA PRO A 113 -3.88 26.33 25.35
C PRO A 113 -4.69 27.63 25.17
N PRO A 114 -4.53 28.31 24.02
CA PRO A 114 -5.32 29.49 23.73
C PRO A 114 -6.82 29.15 23.74
N SER A 115 -7.63 30.13 24.12
CA SER A 115 -9.08 30.00 24.26
C SER A 115 -9.88 30.48 23.05
N SER A 116 -9.26 31.24 22.15
CA SER A 116 -9.91 31.79 20.95
C SER A 116 -8.89 32.20 19.88
N VAL A 117 -9.39 32.44 18.65
CA VAL A 117 -8.62 33.03 17.54
C VAL A 117 -8.00 34.37 17.96
N ARG A 118 -8.79 35.19 18.65
CA ARG A 118 -8.40 36.52 19.14
C ARG A 118 -7.15 36.46 20.03
N GLU A 119 -7.09 35.51 20.96
CA GLU A 119 -5.91 35.32 21.82
C GLU A 119 -4.64 34.92 21.04
N ILE A 120 -4.78 34.16 19.94
CA ILE A 120 -3.63 33.82 19.10
C ILE A 120 -3.17 35.03 18.27
N LEU A 121 -4.11 35.77 17.67
CA LEU A 121 -3.78 36.92 16.85
C LEU A 121 -3.12 38.04 17.67
N ASP A 122 -3.56 38.26 18.90
CA ASP A 122 -2.94 39.21 19.83
C ASP A 122 -1.47 38.85 20.13
N LYS A 123 -1.15 37.56 20.30
CA LYS A 123 0.23 37.06 20.44
C LYS A 123 1.10 37.31 19.21
N TYR A 124 0.50 37.54 18.05
CA TYR A 124 1.19 37.90 16.81
C TYR A 124 1.12 39.41 16.51
N GLU A 125 0.85 40.23 17.53
CA GLU A 125 0.78 41.69 17.44
C GLU A 125 -0.37 42.19 16.54
N ILE A 126 -1.41 41.36 16.37
CA ILE A 126 -2.67 41.72 15.70
C ILE A 126 -3.71 41.97 16.79
N SER A 127 -3.67 43.18 17.33
CA SER A 127 -4.52 43.64 18.44
C SER A 127 -5.87 44.19 17.97
N GLU A 128 -6.75 44.49 18.92
CA GLU A 128 -8.04 45.14 18.66
C GLU A 128 -7.93 46.44 17.85
N SER A 129 -6.89 47.25 18.07
CA SER A 129 -6.73 48.50 17.34
C SER A 129 -6.46 48.27 15.86
N GLN A 130 -5.76 47.18 15.51
CA GLN A 130 -5.54 46.78 14.12
C GLN A 130 -6.83 46.21 13.52
N LEU A 131 -7.58 45.42 14.29
CA LEU A 131 -8.87 44.88 13.85
C LEU A 131 -9.92 45.98 13.66
N ASP A 132 -9.88 47.05 14.45
CA ASP A 132 -10.76 48.22 14.32
C ASP A 132 -10.60 48.94 12.98
N GLY A 133 -9.52 48.67 12.22
CA GLY A 133 -9.36 49.10 10.83
C GLY A 133 -10.31 48.41 9.83
N PHE A 134 -11.01 47.34 10.21
CA PHE A 134 -12.06 46.74 9.39
C PHE A 134 -13.38 47.51 9.51
N PHE A 135 -13.71 48.31 8.49
CA PHE A 135 -14.90 49.15 8.46
C PHE A 135 -16.11 48.42 7.86
N ASN A 136 -17.21 48.40 8.59
CA ASN A 136 -18.45 47.77 8.16
C ASN A 136 -19.16 48.62 7.09
N GLY A 137 -19.89 47.94 6.19
CA GLY A 137 -20.71 48.62 5.20
C GLY A 137 -19.96 49.07 3.95
N GLN A 138 -18.69 48.69 3.81
CA GLN A 138 -17.83 49.08 2.71
C GLN A 138 -17.07 47.86 2.15
N PRO A 139 -16.85 47.80 0.82
CA PRO A 139 -15.99 46.80 0.21
C PRO A 139 -14.60 46.74 0.84
N VAL A 140 -13.87 45.66 0.59
CA VAL A 140 -12.52 45.47 1.15
C VAL A 140 -11.57 46.54 0.60
N SER A 141 -11.04 47.40 1.46
CA SER A 141 -10.07 48.44 1.09
C SER A 141 -8.65 47.89 0.98
N THR A 142 -7.73 48.62 0.34
CA THR A 142 -6.32 48.20 0.22
C THR A 142 -5.63 48.02 1.58
N ASP A 143 -5.91 48.89 2.56
CA ASP A 143 -5.36 48.75 3.92
C ASP A 143 -5.90 47.50 4.62
N GLU A 144 -7.17 47.16 4.39
CA GLU A 144 -7.77 45.93 4.90
C GLU A 144 -7.17 44.70 4.22
N GLN A 145 -6.82 44.75 2.93
CA GLN A 145 -6.14 43.66 2.21
C GLN A 145 -4.78 43.34 2.84
N ASP A 146 -3.97 44.34 3.14
CA ASP A 146 -2.69 44.13 3.83
C ASP A 146 -2.87 43.46 5.20
N MET A 147 -3.92 43.83 5.94
CA MET A 147 -4.28 43.18 7.20
C MET A 147 -4.74 41.72 7.00
N LEU A 148 -5.58 41.46 5.99
CA LEU A 148 -6.03 40.12 5.64
C LEU A 148 -4.84 39.20 5.35
N VAL A 149 -3.87 39.66 4.56
CA VAL A 149 -2.68 38.88 4.20
C VAL A 149 -1.84 38.55 5.44
N ARG A 150 -1.68 39.51 6.38
CA ARG A 150 -1.00 39.26 7.65
C ARG A 150 -1.69 38.17 8.47
N ILE A 151 -3.02 38.21 8.56
CA ILE A 151 -3.79 37.19 9.29
C ILE A 151 -3.71 35.84 8.56
N LEU A 152 -3.90 35.80 7.23
CA LEU A 152 -3.81 34.59 6.41
C LEU A 152 -2.45 33.91 6.53
N TYR A 153 -1.36 34.67 6.62
CA TYR A 153 -0.02 34.13 6.82
C TYR A 153 0.13 33.41 8.18
N ARG A 154 -0.60 33.85 9.22
CA ARG A 154 -0.58 33.25 10.56
C ARG A 154 -1.59 32.13 10.74
N LEU A 155 -2.64 32.10 9.92
CA LEU A 155 -3.73 31.15 10.02
C LEU A 155 -3.30 29.67 10.09
N PRO A 156 -2.27 29.20 9.34
CA PRO A 156 -1.79 27.83 9.47
C PRO A 156 -1.31 27.45 10.89
N ARG A 157 -0.89 28.42 11.71
CA ARG A 157 -0.37 28.21 13.07
C ARG A 157 -1.46 28.10 14.14
N ILE A 158 -2.71 28.46 13.84
CA ILE A 158 -3.84 28.33 14.77
C ILE A 158 -4.14 26.84 15.05
N GLY A 159 -3.88 25.97 14.07
CA GLY A 159 -4.20 24.54 14.12
C GLY A 159 -5.68 24.29 13.84
N LEU A 160 -5.97 23.22 13.08
CA LEU A 160 -7.35 22.86 12.72
C LEU A 160 -8.17 22.38 13.93
N ASP A 161 -7.55 21.72 14.92
CA ASP A 161 -8.22 21.27 16.16
C ASP A 161 -8.77 22.45 16.96
N SER A 162 -7.97 23.52 17.09
CA SER A 162 -8.40 24.76 17.76
C SER A 162 -9.60 25.38 17.05
N LEU A 163 -9.54 25.51 15.71
CA LEU A 163 -10.66 26.05 14.93
C LEU A 163 -11.94 25.24 15.10
N GLN A 164 -11.84 23.90 15.09
CA GLN A 164 -13.00 23.03 15.30
C GLN A 164 -13.59 23.16 16.71
N LYS A 165 -12.76 23.29 17.74
CA LYS A 165 -13.19 23.49 19.13
C LYS A 165 -13.88 24.83 19.36
N TRP A 166 -13.51 25.86 18.60
CA TRP A 166 -14.07 27.21 18.74
C TRP A 166 -15.27 27.49 17.84
N ARG A 167 -15.78 26.47 17.13
CA ARG A 167 -16.97 26.62 16.29
C ARG A 167 -18.18 27.08 17.12
N ARG A 168 -18.86 28.10 16.62
CA ARG A 168 -20.14 28.62 17.14
C ARG A 168 -21.26 28.27 16.18
N SER A 169 -21.76 27.04 16.25
CA SER A 169 -22.94 26.60 15.46
C SER A 169 -24.26 27.19 15.96
N ASP A 170 -24.26 27.76 17.16
CA ASP A 170 -25.40 28.40 17.82
C ASP A 170 -25.64 29.85 17.37
N LEU A 171 -24.69 30.45 16.64
CA LEU A 171 -24.72 31.86 16.29
C LEU A 171 -25.26 32.06 14.86
N PRO A 172 -26.50 32.57 14.68
CA PRO A 172 -27.06 32.81 13.36
C PRO A 172 -26.38 33.99 12.66
N LEU A 173 -26.37 33.98 11.33
CA LEU A 173 -25.70 35.02 10.53
C LEU A 173 -26.26 36.42 10.78
N ASP A 174 -27.56 36.56 11.03
CA ASP A 174 -28.19 37.84 11.36
C ASP A 174 -27.55 38.49 12.61
N GLN A 175 -27.16 37.68 13.59
CA GLN A 175 -26.50 38.17 14.81
C GLN A 175 -25.07 38.62 14.54
N LEU A 176 -24.38 38.04 13.54
CA LEU A 176 -23.09 38.55 13.09
C LEU A 176 -23.23 39.97 12.54
N VAL A 177 -24.27 40.23 11.77
CA VAL A 177 -24.55 41.56 11.21
C VAL A 177 -24.87 42.56 12.33
N ILE A 178 -25.83 42.24 13.20
CA ILE A 178 -26.28 43.13 14.28
C ILE A 178 -25.13 43.46 15.25
N ASN A 179 -24.35 42.45 15.66
CA ASN A 179 -23.31 42.58 16.67
C ASN A 179 -21.90 42.39 16.08
N THR A 180 -21.63 43.03 14.93
CA THR A 180 -20.41 42.79 14.13
C THR A 180 -19.11 42.91 14.93
N LYS A 181 -18.96 43.96 15.74
CA LYS A 181 -17.72 44.19 16.52
C LYS A 181 -17.49 43.11 17.59
N GLN A 182 -18.56 42.64 18.22
CA GLN A 182 -18.49 41.62 19.28
C GLN A 182 -18.20 40.23 18.69
N ASN A 183 -18.84 39.92 17.56
CA ASN A 183 -18.74 38.60 16.92
C ASN A 183 -17.52 38.48 15.98
N ARG A 184 -16.70 39.53 15.86
CA ARG A 184 -15.47 39.49 15.07
C ARG A 184 -14.52 38.41 15.61
N LEU A 185 -13.90 37.67 14.72
CA LEU A 185 -13.04 36.50 14.96
C LEU A 185 -13.75 35.26 15.54
N GLU A 186 -15.08 35.24 15.63
CA GLU A 186 -15.82 34.02 15.92
C GLU A 186 -15.72 33.05 14.74
N VAL A 187 -15.62 31.75 15.04
CA VAL A 187 -15.49 30.69 14.03
C VAL A 187 -16.87 30.11 13.73
N ILE A 188 -17.36 30.31 12.52
CA ILE A 188 -18.69 29.91 12.08
C ILE A 188 -18.57 28.79 11.06
N PRO A 189 -19.12 27.59 11.31
CA PRO A 189 -19.20 26.54 10.30
C PRO A 189 -20.26 26.91 9.25
N LEU A 190 -19.86 26.94 7.98
CA LEU A 190 -20.71 27.37 6.86
C LEU A 190 -20.65 26.36 5.72
N GLU A 191 -21.76 26.27 4.98
CA GLU A 191 -21.88 25.48 3.77
C GLU A 191 -22.60 26.31 2.71
N GLY A 192 -22.21 26.15 1.46
CA GLY A 192 -22.78 26.92 0.36
C GLY A 192 -22.23 26.48 -0.98
N ARG A 193 -22.43 27.31 -2.00
CA ARG A 193 -21.88 27.06 -3.34
C ARG A 193 -20.91 28.16 -3.72
N LEU A 194 -19.71 27.78 -4.13
CA LEU A 194 -18.72 28.67 -4.70
C LEU A 194 -19.21 29.16 -6.06
N VAL A 195 -19.47 30.46 -6.17
CA VAL A 195 -20.02 31.13 -7.38
C VAL A 195 -19.02 32.07 -8.05
N GLY A 196 -17.91 32.38 -7.38
CA GLY A 196 -16.87 33.21 -7.96
C GLY A 196 -15.56 33.11 -7.19
N LEU A 197 -14.47 33.36 -7.89
CA LEU A 197 -13.12 33.31 -7.35
C LEU A 197 -12.34 34.46 -7.98
N GLU A 198 -11.78 35.32 -7.15
CA GLU A 198 -10.96 36.45 -7.57
C GLU A 198 -9.58 36.34 -6.94
N GLN A 199 -8.54 36.42 -7.77
CA GLN A 199 -7.17 36.51 -7.31
C GLN A 199 -6.81 37.97 -7.06
N GLN A 200 -6.30 38.26 -5.86
CA GLN A 200 -5.90 39.60 -5.43
C GLN A 200 -4.38 39.63 -5.24
N GLU A 201 -3.72 40.58 -5.91
CA GLU A 201 -2.28 40.79 -5.75
C GLU A 201 -1.97 41.42 -4.39
N VAL A 202 -0.90 40.96 -3.76
CA VAL A 202 -0.40 41.57 -2.51
C VAL A 202 0.52 42.72 -2.86
N SER A 203 0.50 43.78 -2.04
CA SER A 203 1.45 44.89 -2.17
C SER A 203 2.90 44.39 -2.25
N PRO A 204 3.77 44.92 -3.15
CA PRO A 204 5.11 44.39 -3.38
C PRO A 204 6.02 44.39 -2.14
N GLU A 205 5.77 45.30 -1.19
CA GLU A 205 6.48 45.36 0.08
C GLU A 205 6.08 44.20 0.99
N LEU A 206 4.78 43.99 1.19
CA LEU A 206 4.26 42.94 2.04
C LEU A 206 4.51 41.55 1.42
N GLY A 207 4.36 41.43 0.11
CA GLY A 207 4.57 40.18 -0.61
C GLY A 207 6.01 39.69 -0.54
N ARG A 208 6.99 40.60 -0.57
CA ARG A 208 8.41 40.25 -0.32
C ARG A 208 8.65 39.83 1.13
N ARG A 209 8.02 40.51 2.10
CA ARG A 209 8.23 40.24 3.53
C ARG A 209 7.59 38.93 3.99
N LEU A 210 6.43 38.58 3.44
CA LEU A 210 5.65 37.41 3.84
C LEU A 210 5.78 36.23 2.86
N GLU A 211 6.45 36.44 1.73
CA GLU A 211 6.57 35.46 0.63
C GLU A 211 5.19 35.02 0.10
N ILE A 212 4.25 35.96 0.02
CA ILE A 212 2.90 35.76 -0.52
C ILE A 212 2.73 36.74 -1.68
N LYS A 213 2.61 36.22 -2.90
CA LYS A 213 2.42 37.05 -4.10
C LYS A 213 0.97 37.50 -4.27
N HIS A 214 0.04 36.62 -3.91
CA HIS A 214 -1.39 36.82 -4.08
C HIS A 214 -2.16 36.04 -3.01
N PHE A 215 -3.42 36.40 -2.85
CA PHE A 215 -4.42 35.63 -2.12
C PHE A 215 -5.71 35.58 -2.94
N TYR A 216 -6.68 34.80 -2.47
CA TYR A 216 -7.94 34.62 -3.18
C TYR A 216 -9.10 35.15 -2.34
N LEU A 217 -10.06 35.78 -3.00
CA LEU A 217 -11.39 36.09 -2.48
C LEU A 217 -12.40 35.19 -3.19
N ALA A 218 -12.95 34.23 -2.45
CA ALA A 218 -13.97 33.32 -2.94
C ALA A 218 -15.36 33.85 -2.55
N ARG A 219 -16.27 33.96 -3.52
CA ARG A 219 -17.69 34.26 -3.28
C ARG A 219 -18.46 32.97 -3.12
N VAL A 220 -19.05 32.78 -1.94
CA VAL A 220 -19.84 31.60 -1.60
C VAL A 220 -21.28 32.00 -1.32
N ASP A 221 -22.19 31.49 -2.13
CA ASP A 221 -23.62 31.67 -1.95
C ASP A 221 -24.12 30.81 -0.78
N LEU A 222 -24.63 31.46 0.27
CA LEU A 222 -25.16 30.80 1.47
C LEU A 222 -26.69 30.68 1.46
N THR A 223 -27.36 31.08 0.37
CA THR A 223 -28.83 31.02 0.27
C THR A 223 -29.40 29.62 0.44
N GLY A 224 -28.65 28.57 0.07
CA GLY A 224 -29.02 27.17 0.30
C GLY A 224 -29.23 26.82 1.78
N GLN A 225 -28.69 27.62 2.71
CA GLN A 225 -28.91 27.49 4.15
C GLN A 225 -30.08 28.35 4.69
N GLY A 226 -30.86 28.98 3.80
CA GLY A 226 -31.99 29.84 4.17
C GLY A 226 -31.59 31.22 4.69
N SER A 227 -30.31 31.61 4.58
CA SER A 227 -29.79 32.81 5.23
C SER A 227 -29.85 34.08 4.38
N GLY A 228 -30.02 33.97 3.05
CA GLY A 228 -30.05 35.14 2.15
C GLY A 228 -28.70 35.84 1.94
N TYR A 229 -27.64 35.42 2.63
CA TYR A 229 -26.32 36.05 2.60
C TYR A 229 -25.41 35.46 1.53
N GLU A 230 -24.39 36.24 1.16
CA GLU A 230 -23.20 35.78 0.45
C GLU A 230 -21.97 35.92 1.37
N ALA A 231 -21.10 34.92 1.37
CA ALA A 231 -19.81 34.97 2.05
C ALA A 231 -18.70 35.33 1.06
N LEU A 232 -17.95 36.38 1.39
CA LEU A 232 -16.67 36.69 0.78
C LEU A 232 -15.57 36.07 1.64
N VAL A 233 -14.93 35.01 1.15
CA VAL A 233 -13.97 34.22 1.92
C VAL A 233 -12.56 34.46 1.42
N ALA A 234 -11.72 35.05 2.27
CA ALA A 234 -10.30 35.23 2.01
C ALA A 234 -9.52 33.93 2.30
N LEU A 235 -8.72 33.51 1.31
CA LEU A 235 -8.01 32.23 1.29
C LEU A 235 -6.57 32.42 0.78
N ARG A 236 -5.64 31.61 1.29
CA ARG A 236 -4.25 31.61 0.79
C ARG A 236 -4.06 30.71 -0.44
N ARG A 237 -4.81 29.62 -0.52
CA ARG A 237 -4.74 28.62 -1.59
C ARG A 237 -6.14 28.13 -1.91
N VAL A 238 -6.35 27.78 -3.17
CA VAL A 238 -7.55 27.14 -3.69
C VAL A 238 -7.13 25.94 -4.56
N PRO A 239 -8.02 24.96 -4.78
CA PRO A 239 -7.80 23.91 -5.78
C PRO A 239 -7.55 24.51 -7.17
N LYS A 240 -6.53 24.01 -7.87
CA LYS A 240 -6.22 24.45 -9.25
C LYS A 240 -7.38 24.25 -10.21
N VAL A 241 -8.16 23.19 -10.00
CA VAL A 241 -9.34 22.90 -10.82
C VAL A 241 -10.27 24.11 -10.89
N TRP A 242 -10.44 24.88 -9.81
CA TRP A 242 -11.31 26.05 -9.81
C TRP A 242 -10.81 27.21 -10.67
N GLU A 243 -9.51 27.28 -10.94
CA GLU A 243 -8.93 28.29 -11.85
C GLU A 243 -9.17 27.91 -13.32
N GLU A 244 -9.41 26.63 -13.60
CA GLU A 244 -9.59 26.06 -14.94
C GLU A 244 -11.07 25.96 -15.33
N LEU A 245 -12.00 26.04 -14.37
CA LEU A 245 -13.43 25.92 -14.62
C LEU A 245 -14.01 27.19 -15.27
N PRO A 246 -14.77 27.07 -16.38
CA PRO A 246 -15.35 28.23 -17.07
C PRO A 246 -16.47 28.89 -16.26
N VAL A 247 -17.19 28.11 -15.45
CA VAL A 247 -18.26 28.58 -14.56
C VAL A 247 -18.09 27.88 -13.22
N LEU A 248 -17.94 28.66 -12.16
CA LEU A 248 -17.87 28.15 -10.80
C LEU A 248 -19.28 28.04 -10.21
N ASN A 249 -19.64 26.81 -9.84
CA ASN A 249 -20.86 26.52 -9.09
C ASN A 249 -20.65 25.25 -8.27
N GLU A 250 -19.68 25.27 -7.36
CA GLU A 250 -19.21 24.07 -6.66
C GLU A 250 -19.66 24.05 -5.20
N PRO A 251 -20.20 22.93 -4.69
CA PRO A 251 -20.52 22.79 -3.27
C PRO A 251 -19.25 22.84 -2.41
N VAL A 252 -19.29 23.70 -1.39
CA VAL A 252 -18.19 23.90 -0.45
C VAL A 252 -18.67 24.01 0.99
N SER A 253 -17.83 23.60 1.93
CA SER A 253 -18.03 23.87 3.35
C SER A 253 -16.75 24.34 4.02
N PHE A 254 -16.85 25.18 5.05
CA PHE A 254 -15.67 25.77 5.68
C PHE A 254 -15.93 26.27 7.10
N ASP A 255 -14.86 26.45 7.85
CA ASP A 255 -14.86 27.14 9.14
C ASP A 255 -14.43 28.58 8.90
N GLY A 256 -15.41 29.48 8.79
CA GLY A 256 -15.18 30.89 8.52
C GLY A 256 -14.92 31.68 9.81
N ILE A 257 -13.77 32.34 9.89
CA ILE A 257 -13.48 33.33 10.93
C ILE A 257 -14.10 34.65 10.48
N PHE A 258 -15.16 35.09 11.14
CA PHE A 258 -15.90 36.29 10.75
C PHE A 258 -15.09 37.57 10.98
N LEU A 259 -15.13 38.52 10.05
CA LEU A 259 -14.41 39.80 10.17
C LEU A 259 -15.34 41.02 10.17
N LYS A 260 -16.16 41.16 9.13
CA LYS A 260 -17.01 42.33 8.92
C LYS A 260 -18.16 42.08 7.96
N VAL A 261 -19.09 43.02 7.91
CA VAL A 261 -20.08 43.15 6.83
C VAL A 261 -19.47 44.00 5.73
N ALA A 262 -19.25 43.44 4.54
CA ALA A 262 -18.59 44.12 3.43
C ALA A 262 -19.59 44.96 2.62
N ASP A 263 -20.72 44.38 2.20
CA ASP A 263 -21.77 45.12 1.50
C ASP A 263 -23.14 44.74 2.05
N PRO A 264 -23.80 45.61 2.85
CA PRO A 264 -25.11 45.34 3.40
C PRO A 264 -26.26 45.67 2.44
N THR A 265 -25.97 46.31 1.30
CA THR A 265 -26.98 46.94 0.41
C THR A 265 -27.21 46.19 -0.89
N GLY A 266 -26.34 45.26 -1.26
CA GLY A 266 -26.54 44.40 -2.43
C GLY A 266 -27.75 43.47 -2.28
N ASP A 267 -28.20 42.90 -3.41
CA ASP A 267 -29.31 41.92 -3.46
C ASP A 267 -29.09 40.75 -2.50
N LYS A 268 -27.82 40.39 -2.27
CA LYS A 268 -27.37 39.49 -1.20
C LYS A 268 -26.33 40.22 -0.36
N PRO A 269 -26.60 40.50 0.93
CA PRO A 269 -25.61 41.13 1.79
C PRO A 269 -24.35 40.27 1.92
N GLN A 270 -23.19 40.89 1.82
CA GLN A 270 -21.88 40.23 1.83
C GLN A 270 -21.22 40.27 3.21
N LEU A 271 -20.83 39.10 3.69
CA LEU A 271 -20.10 38.91 4.95
C LEU A 271 -18.66 38.48 4.65
N LEU A 272 -17.67 39.18 5.20
CA LEU A 272 -16.26 38.85 5.03
C LEU A 272 -15.81 37.83 6.07
N PHE A 273 -15.26 36.71 5.59
CA PHE A 273 -14.66 35.66 6.39
C PHE A 273 -13.21 35.40 5.98
N LEU A 274 -12.42 34.90 6.93
CA LEU A 274 -11.16 34.22 6.64
C LEU A 274 -11.37 32.71 6.78
N SER A 275 -10.77 31.92 5.90
CA SER A 275 -10.70 30.48 6.12
C SER A 275 -9.32 29.94 5.73
N ARG A 276 -8.93 28.83 6.37
CA ARG A 276 -7.70 28.13 6.00
C ARG A 276 -7.83 27.45 4.64
N ARG A 277 -9.01 26.90 4.36
CA ARG A 277 -9.37 26.22 3.12
C ARG A 277 -10.90 26.15 3.00
N LEU A 278 -11.37 26.01 1.77
CA LEU A 278 -12.73 25.57 1.50
C LEU A 278 -12.70 24.06 1.26
N ARG A 279 -13.51 23.30 2.00
CA ARG A 279 -13.66 21.87 1.74
C ARG A 279 -14.49 21.70 0.48
N TRP A 280 -13.91 21.11 -0.55
CA TRP A 280 -14.57 20.91 -1.83
C TRP A 280 -15.26 19.56 -1.87
N GLN A 281 -16.57 19.56 -2.15
CA GLN A 281 -17.42 18.37 -2.07
C GLN A 281 -18.29 18.23 -3.33
N PRO A 282 -17.68 18.18 -4.53
CA PRO A 282 -18.39 18.27 -5.80
C PRO A 282 -19.53 17.25 -5.91
N ASP A 283 -20.60 17.68 -6.56
CA ASP A 283 -21.80 16.90 -6.82
C ASP A 283 -21.91 16.45 -8.29
N GLN A 284 -20.91 16.81 -9.12
CA GLN A 284 -20.87 16.49 -10.56
C GLN A 284 -19.52 15.92 -10.96
N ALA A 285 -19.55 14.94 -11.87
CA ALA A 285 -18.33 14.32 -12.37
C ALA A 285 -17.57 15.28 -13.30
N MET A 286 -16.24 15.30 -13.16
CA MET A 286 -15.32 16.08 -13.99
C MET A 286 -14.16 15.17 -14.42
N PRO A 287 -14.35 14.34 -15.47
CA PRO A 287 -13.34 13.36 -15.89
C PRO A 287 -11.98 13.98 -16.24
N GLU A 288 -11.98 15.17 -16.85
CA GLU A 288 -10.75 15.91 -17.21
C GLU A 288 -9.90 16.30 -15.99
N HIS A 289 -10.51 16.38 -14.80
CA HIS A 289 -9.84 16.66 -13.53
C HIS A 289 -9.79 15.42 -12.61
N PHE A 290 -10.03 14.24 -13.18
CA PHE A 290 -10.02 12.94 -12.49
C PHE A 290 -11.05 12.85 -11.34
N ILE A 291 -12.19 13.52 -11.49
CA ILE A 291 -13.31 13.43 -10.56
C ILE A 291 -14.35 12.50 -11.16
N GLY A 292 -14.30 11.23 -10.76
CA GLY A 292 -15.23 10.19 -11.17
C GLY A 292 -16.23 9.81 -10.07
N PRO A 293 -17.01 8.73 -10.28
CA PRO A 293 -18.03 8.27 -9.35
C PRO A 293 -17.51 7.97 -7.94
N ASP A 294 -16.28 7.48 -7.83
CA ASP A 294 -15.67 7.16 -6.54
C ASP A 294 -15.30 8.43 -5.76
N GLN A 295 -14.75 9.44 -6.42
CA GLN A 295 -14.46 10.74 -5.81
C GLN A 295 -15.74 11.44 -5.37
N LEU A 296 -16.81 11.39 -6.18
CA LEU A 296 -18.13 11.93 -5.80
C LEU A 296 -18.70 11.18 -4.59
N ARG A 297 -18.52 9.86 -4.53
CA ARG A 297 -18.90 9.07 -3.36
C ARG A 297 -18.15 9.54 -2.11
N LEU A 298 -16.83 9.73 -2.18
CA LEU A 298 -16.05 10.28 -1.07
C LEU A 298 -16.55 11.68 -0.66
N ALA A 299 -16.81 12.57 -1.62
CA ALA A 299 -17.35 13.90 -1.38
C ALA A 299 -18.70 13.87 -0.64
N SER A 300 -19.64 13.04 -1.10
CA SER A 300 -20.95 12.85 -0.45
C SER A 300 -20.86 12.29 0.98
N LEU A 301 -19.77 11.58 1.29
CA LEU A 301 -19.48 11.10 2.65
C LEU A 301 -18.77 12.16 3.51
N GLY A 302 -18.51 13.34 2.95
CA GLY A 302 -17.92 14.50 3.63
C GLY A 302 -16.40 14.61 3.49
N PHE A 303 -15.77 13.85 2.60
CA PHE A 303 -14.34 14.01 2.30
C PHE A 303 -14.09 15.32 1.54
N ASP A 304 -13.00 16.01 1.89
CA ASP A 304 -12.56 17.21 1.21
C ASP A 304 -11.68 16.84 0.01
N LEU A 305 -12.23 16.90 -1.21
CA LEU A 305 -11.49 16.54 -2.43
C LEU A 305 -10.38 17.52 -2.79
N SER A 306 -10.34 18.73 -2.20
CA SER A 306 -9.18 19.63 -2.37
C SER A 306 -7.88 18.98 -1.91
N LEU A 307 -7.96 18.03 -0.97
CA LEU A 307 -6.80 17.30 -0.44
C LEU A 307 -6.17 16.32 -1.44
N LEU A 308 -6.91 15.91 -2.48
CA LEU A 308 -6.34 15.04 -3.51
C LEU A 308 -5.26 15.77 -4.32
N GLU A 309 -5.32 17.09 -4.43
CA GLU A 309 -4.27 17.86 -5.10
C GLU A 309 -2.95 17.81 -4.33
N ASP A 310 -2.99 17.90 -3.00
CA ASP A 310 -1.79 17.78 -2.18
C ASP A 310 -1.15 16.38 -2.38
N LEU A 311 -1.95 15.31 -2.45
CA LEU A 311 -1.47 13.94 -2.75
C LEU A 311 -0.81 13.83 -4.13
N ARG A 312 -1.32 14.54 -5.15
CA ARG A 312 -0.70 14.56 -6.49
C ARG A 312 0.72 15.13 -6.44
N THR A 313 0.96 16.15 -5.62
CA THR A 313 2.28 16.78 -5.47
C THR A 313 3.30 15.91 -4.73
N THR A 314 2.84 14.93 -3.95
CA THR A 314 3.68 14.06 -3.12
C THR A 314 3.81 12.64 -3.67
N ASN A 315 3.25 12.35 -4.86
CA ASN A 315 3.39 11.05 -5.50
C ASN A 315 4.87 10.63 -5.64
N ARG A 316 5.10 9.33 -5.43
CA ARG A 316 6.41 8.66 -5.47
C ARG A 316 7.41 9.25 -4.46
N ARG A 317 6.92 9.92 -3.42
CA ARG A 317 7.68 10.36 -2.24
C ARG A 317 7.19 9.63 -1.00
N ASP A 318 8.03 9.60 0.02
CA ASP A 318 7.69 9.09 1.35
C ASP A 318 6.50 9.88 1.94
N ILE A 319 5.82 9.32 2.92
CA ILE A 319 4.71 9.99 3.62
C ILE A 319 5.25 11.21 4.38
N GLY A 320 4.70 12.39 4.08
CA GLY A 320 5.13 13.66 4.71
C GLY A 320 3.97 14.50 5.25
N ASP A 321 4.27 15.75 5.63
CA ASP A 321 3.30 16.66 6.26
C ASP A 321 2.06 16.95 5.40
N LEU A 322 2.22 17.02 4.08
CA LEU A 322 1.10 17.23 3.14
C LEU A 322 0.18 16.01 3.04
N ASP A 323 0.67 14.81 3.35
CA ASP A 323 -0.12 13.58 3.31
C ASP A 323 -0.94 13.38 4.60
N ARG A 324 -0.56 14.07 5.69
CA ARG A 324 -1.13 13.90 7.03
C ARG A 324 -2.64 14.10 7.06
N GLU A 325 -3.12 15.26 6.59
CA GLU A 325 -4.54 15.60 6.62
C GLU A 325 -5.39 14.68 5.71
N PRO A 326 -5.04 14.42 4.43
CA PRO A 326 -5.78 13.44 3.62
C PRO A 326 -5.78 12.04 4.24
N LEU A 327 -4.64 11.57 4.75
CA LEU A 327 -4.54 10.25 5.38
C LEU A 327 -5.53 10.09 6.54
N TYR A 328 -5.51 11.02 7.50
CA TYR A 328 -6.38 10.91 8.66
C TYR A 328 -7.85 11.16 8.35
N GLN A 329 -8.17 12.00 7.36
CA GLN A 329 -9.55 12.13 6.88
C GLN A 329 -10.05 10.83 6.22
N LEU A 330 -9.22 10.16 5.42
CA LEU A 330 -9.57 8.87 4.84
C LEU A 330 -9.76 7.80 5.92
N LEU A 331 -8.86 7.73 6.92
CA LEU A 331 -8.97 6.79 8.04
C LEU A 331 -10.22 7.03 8.89
N ASP A 332 -10.57 8.28 9.16
CA ASP A 332 -11.83 8.65 9.83
C ASP A 332 -13.03 8.22 8.99
N LEU A 333 -13.04 8.59 7.71
CA LEU A 333 -14.12 8.30 6.78
C LEU A 333 -14.38 6.80 6.68
N VAL A 334 -13.35 5.98 6.48
CA VAL A 334 -13.53 4.52 6.42
C VAL A 334 -13.94 3.92 7.77
N GLY A 335 -13.53 4.51 8.90
CA GLY A 335 -13.92 4.07 10.23
C GLY A 335 -15.41 4.28 10.53
N ARG A 336 -15.96 5.45 10.16
CA ARG A 336 -17.37 5.80 10.41
C ARG A 336 -18.34 5.31 9.33
N THR A 337 -17.85 5.01 8.13
CA THR A 337 -18.72 4.60 7.01
C THR A 337 -18.92 3.09 7.00
N LYS A 338 -20.15 2.65 6.70
CA LYS A 338 -20.43 1.23 6.50
C LYS A 338 -19.82 0.75 5.18
N GLN A 339 -19.35 -0.49 5.14
CA GLN A 339 -18.60 -1.02 4.01
C GLN A 339 -19.43 -1.06 2.71
N ASP A 340 -20.74 -1.30 2.79
CA ASP A 340 -21.69 -1.26 1.67
C ASP A 340 -21.85 0.13 1.04
N GLN A 341 -21.65 1.20 1.82
CA GLN A 341 -21.73 2.57 1.33
C GLN A 341 -20.44 3.02 0.63
N LEU A 342 -19.30 2.39 0.93
CA LEU A 342 -18.02 2.69 0.29
C LEU A 342 -17.82 1.91 -1.00
N ILE A 343 -18.19 0.63 -1.03
CA ILE A 343 -17.83 -0.25 -2.14
C ILE A 343 -18.66 0.05 -3.38
N PRO A 344 -18.03 0.34 -4.54
CA PRO A 344 -18.75 0.43 -5.80
C PRO A 344 -19.27 -0.95 -6.22
N ALA A 345 -20.48 -0.98 -6.81
CA ALA A 345 -21.06 -2.17 -7.41
C ALA A 345 -21.05 -2.04 -8.95
N PRO A 346 -20.41 -2.95 -9.71
CA PRO A 346 -19.61 -4.10 -9.25
C PRO A 346 -18.23 -3.70 -8.67
N PRO A 347 -17.62 -4.53 -7.82
CA PRO A 347 -16.29 -4.25 -7.27
C PRO A 347 -15.23 -4.17 -8.37
N ARG A 348 -14.45 -3.08 -8.40
CA ARG A 348 -13.28 -2.95 -9.28
C ARG A 348 -12.08 -3.65 -8.63
N VAL A 349 -11.47 -4.62 -9.32
CA VAL A 349 -10.24 -5.27 -8.84
C VAL A 349 -9.04 -4.35 -9.10
N VAL A 350 -8.08 -4.32 -8.18
CA VAL A 350 -6.86 -3.53 -8.34
C VAL A 350 -6.06 -3.98 -9.57
N ASP A 351 -5.65 -3.01 -10.39
CA ASP A 351 -4.57 -3.15 -11.35
C ASP A 351 -3.41 -2.25 -10.90
N VAL A 352 -2.26 -2.86 -10.63
CA VAL A 352 -1.10 -2.16 -10.05
C VAL A 352 -0.41 -1.27 -11.08
N VAL A 353 -0.44 -1.65 -12.36
CA VAL A 353 0.37 -0.98 -13.40
C VAL A 353 -0.06 0.49 -13.59
N PRO A 354 -1.36 0.81 -13.77
CA PRO A 354 -1.81 2.20 -13.88
C PRO A 354 -1.48 3.04 -12.65
N LEU A 355 -1.58 2.46 -11.45
CA LEU A 355 -1.26 3.15 -10.20
C LEU A 355 0.22 3.53 -10.07
N LEU A 356 1.11 2.80 -10.73
CA LEU A 356 2.53 3.11 -10.74
C LEU A 356 2.89 4.09 -11.86
N GLN A 357 2.26 3.97 -13.04
CA GLN A 357 2.55 4.79 -14.21
C GLN A 357 1.91 6.18 -14.14
N GLU A 358 0.64 6.25 -13.77
CA GLU A 358 -0.18 7.48 -13.79
C GLU A 358 -0.97 7.68 -12.48
N PRO A 359 -0.32 7.61 -11.29
CA PRO A 359 -1.00 7.68 -9.99
C PRO A 359 -1.90 8.90 -9.83
N GLU A 360 -1.54 10.03 -10.44
CA GLU A 360 -2.26 11.30 -10.39
C GLU A 360 -3.72 11.22 -10.88
N LYS A 361 -4.04 10.21 -11.71
CA LYS A 361 -5.37 9.96 -12.26
C LYS A 361 -6.27 9.09 -11.38
N HIS A 362 -5.68 8.38 -10.42
CA HIS A 362 -6.37 7.33 -9.66
C HIS A 362 -6.67 7.69 -8.20
N HIS A 363 -6.23 8.84 -7.72
CA HIS A 363 -6.44 9.26 -6.32
C HIS A 363 -7.92 9.25 -5.93
N GLY A 364 -8.25 8.59 -4.82
CA GLY A 364 -9.62 8.46 -4.33
C GLY A 364 -10.43 7.34 -4.99
N GLU A 365 -9.89 6.63 -5.99
CA GLU A 365 -10.57 5.47 -6.57
C GLU A 365 -10.69 4.33 -5.55
N ILE A 366 -11.82 3.64 -5.58
CA ILE A 366 -12.13 2.57 -4.62
C ILE A 366 -11.96 1.24 -5.33
N MET A 367 -10.98 0.46 -4.88
CA MET A 367 -10.61 -0.81 -5.49
C MET A 367 -10.57 -1.93 -4.47
N THR A 368 -10.89 -3.14 -4.91
CA THR A 368 -10.70 -4.36 -4.13
C THR A 368 -9.28 -4.86 -4.34
N VAL A 369 -8.53 -4.87 -3.24
CA VAL A 369 -7.14 -5.30 -3.19
C VAL A 369 -7.12 -6.67 -2.50
N THR A 370 -6.64 -7.68 -3.22
CA THR A 370 -6.53 -9.06 -2.70
C THR A 370 -5.09 -9.53 -2.83
N GLY A 371 -4.53 -10.05 -1.75
CA GLY A 371 -3.12 -10.46 -1.72
C GLY A 371 -2.70 -11.13 -0.43
N PHE A 372 -1.44 -11.54 -0.36
CA PHE A 372 -0.87 -12.15 0.82
C PHE A 372 -0.28 -11.09 1.74
N ALA A 373 -0.84 -10.93 2.94
CA ALA A 373 -0.25 -10.14 4.00
C ALA A 373 1.08 -10.78 4.44
N ARG A 374 2.15 -9.98 4.47
CA ARG A 374 3.51 -10.37 4.88
C ARG A 374 3.87 -9.87 6.27
N ARG A 375 3.41 -8.65 6.59
CA ARG A 375 3.67 -7.99 7.86
C ARG A 375 2.47 -7.12 8.22
N ILE A 376 2.12 -7.09 9.50
CA ILE A 376 1.13 -6.18 10.07
C ILE A 376 1.79 -5.43 11.23
N THR A 377 1.88 -4.11 11.10
CA THR A 377 2.47 -3.22 12.11
C THR A 377 1.38 -2.35 12.71
N LYS A 378 1.33 -2.24 14.04
CA LYS A 378 0.48 -1.25 14.71
C LYS A 378 1.23 0.09 14.76
N VAL A 379 0.63 1.14 14.19
CA VAL A 379 1.18 2.49 14.22
C VAL A 379 0.39 3.32 15.23
N VAL A 380 1.08 3.81 16.25
CA VAL A 380 0.49 4.68 17.29
C VAL A 380 0.47 6.12 16.78
N VAL A 381 -0.63 6.82 17.04
CA VAL A 381 -0.82 8.23 16.69
C VAL A 381 -0.62 9.08 17.93
N ASP A 382 0.56 9.70 18.03
CA ASP A 382 0.91 10.56 19.17
C ASP A 382 0.32 11.98 19.04
N ASP A 383 -0.02 12.38 17.81
CA ASP A 383 -0.59 13.67 17.49
C ASP A 383 -1.90 13.95 18.26
N ILE A 384 -1.86 14.96 19.14
CA ILE A 384 -2.98 15.31 20.02
C ILE A 384 -4.16 15.87 19.21
N ASP A 385 -3.90 16.68 18.19
CA ASP A 385 -4.95 17.25 17.32
C ASP A 385 -5.68 16.14 16.54
N ILE A 386 -4.97 15.14 16.04
CA ILE A 386 -5.57 14.02 15.31
C ILE A 386 -6.45 13.17 16.24
N ARG A 387 -5.96 12.86 17.44
CA ARG A 387 -6.74 12.15 18.46
C ARG A 387 -8.02 12.91 18.85
N ASN A 388 -7.94 14.23 19.01
CA ASN A 388 -9.10 15.04 19.38
C ASN A 388 -10.13 15.13 18.24
N ARG A 389 -9.69 15.36 17.00
CA ARG A 389 -10.56 15.63 15.85
C ARG A 389 -11.19 14.37 15.27
N PHE A 390 -10.41 13.31 15.16
CA PHE A 390 -10.79 12.08 14.45
C PHE A 390 -10.94 10.87 15.38
N GLN A 391 -10.60 11.00 16.66
CA GLN A 391 -10.61 9.88 17.62
C GLN A 391 -9.73 8.70 17.16
N ILE A 392 -8.64 9.01 16.46
CA ILE A 392 -7.66 8.03 15.95
C ILE A 392 -6.43 8.06 16.88
N ASP A 393 -6.28 7.01 17.69
CA ASP A 393 -5.10 6.77 18.54
C ASP A 393 -4.10 5.78 17.93
N HIS A 394 -4.55 4.97 16.96
CA HIS A 394 -3.71 4.08 16.18
C HIS A 394 -4.38 3.71 14.85
N TYR A 395 -3.58 3.16 13.95
CA TYR A 395 -4.00 2.40 12.77
C TYR A 395 -3.04 1.23 12.56
N TYR A 396 -3.31 0.41 11.55
CA TYR A 396 -2.44 -0.71 11.19
C TYR A 396 -1.92 -0.53 9.78
N GLU A 397 -0.62 -0.73 9.62
CA GLU A 397 0.03 -0.83 8.31
C GLU A 397 0.18 -2.31 7.97
N ILE A 398 -0.30 -2.70 6.79
CA ILE A 398 -0.20 -4.06 6.27
C ILE A 398 0.64 -4.01 5.00
N ASP A 399 1.79 -4.66 5.04
CA ASP A 399 2.57 -4.95 3.84
C ASP A 399 1.99 -6.18 3.17
N MET A 400 1.47 -6.00 1.97
CA MET A 400 0.81 -7.04 1.21
C MET A 400 1.51 -7.28 -0.12
N GLN A 401 1.46 -8.50 -0.62
CA GLN A 401 1.86 -8.87 -1.98
C GLN A 401 0.62 -9.21 -2.79
N VAL A 402 0.36 -8.44 -3.84
CA VAL A 402 -0.75 -8.69 -4.78
C VAL A 402 -0.23 -9.41 -6.01
N ASN A 403 -1.07 -10.27 -6.58
CA ASN A 403 -0.71 -11.06 -7.75
C ASN A 403 -0.78 -10.20 -9.03
N LEU A 404 0.28 -10.17 -9.81
CA LEU A 404 0.43 -9.51 -11.13
C LEU A 404 -0.02 -10.40 -12.30
N GLY A 405 -0.37 -11.66 -12.05
CA GLY A 405 -0.63 -12.65 -13.08
C GLY A 405 0.62 -12.90 -13.91
N GLU A 406 0.50 -12.75 -15.23
CA GLU A 406 1.60 -12.93 -16.19
C GLU A 406 2.44 -11.64 -16.37
N GLN A 407 2.07 -10.54 -15.72
CA GLN A 407 2.78 -9.27 -15.83
C GLN A 407 4.07 -9.27 -15.01
N SER A 408 5.06 -8.52 -15.48
CA SER A 408 6.28 -8.23 -14.71
C SER A 408 6.51 -6.73 -14.68
N ILE A 409 7.00 -6.23 -13.54
CA ILE A 409 7.26 -4.81 -13.34
C ILE A 409 8.76 -4.61 -13.17
N ARG A 410 9.36 -3.82 -14.07
CA ARG A 410 10.79 -3.52 -14.10
C ARG A 410 11.02 -2.06 -13.73
N PHE A 411 11.89 -1.79 -12.76
CA PHE A 411 12.29 -0.43 -12.42
C PHE A 411 13.73 -0.13 -12.79
N GLY A 412 13.96 1.06 -13.33
CA GLY A 412 15.29 1.59 -13.57
C GLY A 412 15.50 1.97 -15.03
N ASN A 413 16.49 2.84 -15.23
CA ASN A 413 16.80 3.45 -16.51
C ASN A 413 18.00 2.78 -17.19
N ASP A 414 18.48 1.64 -16.67
CA ASP A 414 19.56 0.89 -17.31
C ASP A 414 19.04 0.32 -18.64
N PRO A 415 19.56 0.78 -19.79
CA PRO A 415 19.08 0.35 -21.10
C PRO A 415 19.41 -1.12 -21.40
N THR A 416 20.39 -1.70 -20.70
CA THR A 416 20.69 -3.14 -20.82
C THR A 416 19.71 -4.01 -20.03
N GLY A 417 19.05 -3.43 -19.02
CA GLY A 417 18.07 -4.11 -18.18
C GLY A 417 18.64 -5.10 -17.17
N GLU A 418 19.93 -5.43 -17.22
CA GLU A 418 20.56 -6.46 -16.36
C GLU A 418 20.58 -6.09 -14.88
N LYS A 419 20.67 -4.79 -14.56
CA LYS A 419 20.70 -4.29 -13.17
C LYS A 419 19.39 -3.70 -12.68
N ASN A 420 18.34 -3.77 -13.49
CA ASN A 420 17.03 -3.26 -13.11
C ASN A 420 16.32 -4.29 -12.24
N PRO A 421 15.84 -3.94 -11.03
CA PRO A 421 14.98 -4.84 -10.29
C PRO A 421 13.72 -5.19 -11.09
N VAL A 422 13.40 -6.48 -11.12
CA VAL A 422 12.21 -7.03 -11.78
C VAL A 422 11.38 -7.79 -10.77
N PHE A 423 10.11 -7.41 -10.68
CA PHE A 423 9.09 -8.10 -9.90
C PHE A 423 8.31 -9.02 -10.84
N TYR A 424 8.28 -10.31 -10.49
CA TYR A 424 7.53 -11.33 -11.22
C TYR A 424 6.41 -11.87 -10.32
N ASN A 425 5.24 -12.09 -10.90
CA ASN A 425 4.05 -12.68 -10.27
C ASN A 425 3.43 -11.91 -9.11
N ASP A 426 4.22 -11.27 -8.26
CA ASP A 426 3.74 -10.57 -7.08
C ASP A 426 4.34 -9.16 -6.99
N TYR A 427 3.54 -8.21 -6.51
CA TYR A 427 3.95 -6.82 -6.30
C TYR A 427 3.60 -6.31 -4.90
N PRO A 428 4.50 -5.55 -4.25
CA PRO A 428 4.22 -4.95 -2.96
C PRO A 428 3.15 -3.85 -3.04
N VAL A 429 2.16 -3.94 -2.15
CA VAL A 429 1.12 -2.92 -1.90
C VAL A 429 1.06 -2.67 -0.40
N THR A 430 0.91 -1.41 0.00
CA THR A 430 0.75 -1.04 1.41
C THR A 430 -0.71 -0.70 1.68
N LEU A 431 -1.28 -1.31 2.72
CA LEU A 431 -2.63 -1.00 3.19
C LEU A 431 -2.55 -0.34 4.56
N LEU A 432 -3.19 0.81 4.71
CA LEU A 432 -3.41 1.46 5.99
C LEU A 432 -4.85 1.19 6.40
N VAL A 433 -5.04 0.42 7.46
CA VAL A 433 -6.36 -0.02 7.91
C VAL A 433 -6.69 0.52 9.30
N ARG A 434 -7.96 0.91 9.48
CA ARG A 434 -8.43 1.45 10.76
C ARG A 434 -8.43 0.39 11.86
N GLU A 435 -8.85 -0.82 11.52
CA GLU A 435 -9.07 -1.92 12.45
C GLU A 435 -8.59 -3.25 11.85
N LEU A 436 -8.23 -4.19 12.72
CA LEU A 436 -7.97 -5.58 12.33
C LEU A 436 -9.14 -6.47 12.77
N PRO A 437 -9.53 -7.47 11.96
CA PRO A 437 -10.48 -8.47 12.42
C PRO A 437 -9.87 -9.27 13.59
N PRO A 438 -10.69 -9.85 14.50
CA PRO A 438 -10.18 -10.50 15.72
C PRO A 438 -9.18 -11.65 15.49
N ASN A 439 -9.20 -12.24 14.29
CA ASN A 439 -8.33 -13.33 13.87
C ASN A 439 -6.98 -12.87 13.27
N LEU A 440 -6.79 -11.58 13.01
CA LEU A 440 -5.53 -11.00 12.58
C LEU A 440 -4.92 -10.18 13.71
N LYS A 441 -3.62 -10.36 13.94
CA LYS A 441 -2.86 -9.63 14.96
C LYS A 441 -1.58 -9.06 14.33
N PRO A 442 -1.03 -7.95 14.86
CA PRO A 442 0.27 -7.45 14.44
C PRO A 442 1.33 -8.54 14.56
N MET A 443 2.04 -8.80 13.47
CA MET A 443 3.02 -9.88 13.35
C MET A 443 3.87 -9.67 12.10
N ASP A 444 5.13 -10.11 12.17
CA ASP A 444 6.04 -10.21 11.02
C ASP A 444 6.00 -11.61 10.39
N ASN A 445 6.40 -11.71 9.12
CA ASN A 445 6.58 -12.98 8.39
C ASN A 445 5.33 -13.88 8.32
N MET A 446 4.16 -13.28 8.18
CA MET A 446 2.91 -14.03 7.94
C MET A 446 2.67 -14.28 6.45
N ARG A 447 1.75 -15.18 6.14
CA ARG A 447 1.28 -15.44 4.77
C ARG A 447 -0.22 -15.72 4.79
N GLU A 448 -0.97 -14.68 5.10
CA GLU A 448 -2.43 -14.76 5.13
C GLU A 448 -3.02 -14.12 3.88
N LEU A 449 -3.88 -14.85 3.18
CA LEU A 449 -4.61 -14.29 2.05
C LEU A 449 -5.72 -13.40 2.60
N ILE A 450 -5.64 -12.11 2.31
CA ILE A 450 -6.61 -11.11 2.72
C ILE A 450 -7.16 -10.37 1.52
N SER A 451 -8.37 -9.84 1.67
CA SER A 451 -8.98 -8.93 0.72
C SER A 451 -9.58 -7.74 1.44
N ILE A 452 -9.53 -6.58 0.81
CA ILE A 452 -10.08 -5.34 1.33
C ILE A 452 -10.52 -4.44 0.19
N SER A 453 -11.60 -3.70 0.38
CA SER A 453 -11.91 -2.56 -0.47
C SER A 453 -11.21 -1.33 0.11
N GLY A 454 -10.22 -0.83 -0.61
CA GLY A 454 -9.38 0.29 -0.21
C GLY A 454 -9.53 1.47 -1.16
N ILE A 455 -9.40 2.67 -0.61
CA ILE A 455 -9.31 3.92 -1.35
C ILE A 455 -7.84 4.12 -1.73
N PHE A 456 -7.54 4.23 -3.01
CA PHE A 456 -6.18 4.53 -3.46
C PHE A 456 -5.79 5.94 -3.03
N MET A 457 -4.78 6.05 -2.18
CA MET A 457 -4.33 7.33 -1.64
C MET A 457 -3.23 7.94 -2.49
N LYS A 458 -2.12 7.22 -2.72
CA LYS A 458 -0.99 7.65 -3.55
C LYS A 458 -0.08 6.47 -3.86
N THR A 459 0.84 6.66 -4.79
CA THR A 459 2.03 5.80 -4.85
C THR A 459 3.11 6.43 -3.97
N TRP A 460 3.63 5.69 -3.00
CA TRP A 460 4.64 6.18 -2.07
C TRP A 460 5.97 5.46 -2.27
N SER A 461 7.06 6.11 -1.85
CA SER A 461 8.38 5.51 -1.81
C SER A 461 8.74 5.07 -0.39
N TYR A 462 9.51 4.00 -0.27
CA TYR A 462 10.09 3.57 1.00
C TYR A 462 11.35 2.73 0.78
N ARG A 463 12.12 2.50 1.85
CA ARG A 463 13.30 1.64 1.82
C ARG A 463 12.91 0.18 2.02
N SER A 464 13.33 -0.70 1.12
CA SER A 464 13.14 -2.14 1.27
C SER A 464 14.47 -2.88 1.24
N THR A 465 14.52 -4.04 1.91
CA THR A 465 15.69 -4.93 1.90
C THR A 465 15.98 -5.49 0.51
N TYR A 466 14.95 -5.61 -0.34
CA TYR A 466 15.09 -6.05 -1.73
C TYR A 466 15.75 -4.96 -2.58
N MET A 467 15.29 -3.71 -2.50
CA MET A 467 15.88 -2.59 -3.24
C MET A 467 17.27 -2.20 -2.74
N ALA A 468 17.61 -2.48 -1.49
CA ALA A 468 18.96 -2.25 -0.95
C ALA A 468 20.07 -2.94 -1.76
N ARG A 469 19.73 -4.00 -2.52
CA ARG A 469 20.65 -4.71 -3.43
C ARG A 469 20.89 -4.00 -4.77
N PHE A 470 20.06 -3.02 -5.10
CA PHE A 470 20.05 -2.31 -6.38
C PHE A 470 20.37 -0.82 -6.16
N ASP A 471 21.59 -0.54 -5.66
CA ASP A 471 22.09 0.82 -5.38
C ASP A 471 21.24 1.63 -4.40
N ASN A 472 20.61 0.96 -3.43
CA ASN A 472 19.79 1.60 -2.39
C ASN A 472 18.65 2.47 -2.96
N LYS A 473 18.13 2.09 -4.14
CA LYS A 473 16.94 2.70 -4.74
C LYS A 473 15.74 2.59 -3.79
N LEU A 474 14.82 3.54 -3.88
CA LEU A 474 13.57 3.45 -3.13
C LEU A 474 12.58 2.53 -3.86
N GLN A 475 11.84 1.74 -3.09
CA GLN A 475 10.75 0.92 -3.60
C GLN A 475 9.50 1.78 -3.72
N LEU A 476 8.83 1.70 -4.87
CA LEU A 476 7.52 2.32 -5.05
C LEU A 476 6.43 1.29 -4.74
N ALA A 477 5.39 1.69 -4.02
CA ALA A 477 4.19 0.86 -3.89
C ALA A 477 2.92 1.72 -3.95
N PRO A 478 1.83 1.18 -4.50
CA PRO A 478 0.50 1.72 -4.25
C PRO A 478 0.18 1.69 -2.75
N LEU A 479 -0.37 2.79 -2.23
CA LEU A 479 -0.84 2.92 -0.85
C LEU A 479 -2.37 3.06 -0.85
N PHE A 480 -3.04 2.20 -0.11
CA PHE A 480 -4.49 2.24 0.06
C PHE A 480 -4.88 2.50 1.50
N VAL A 481 -6.03 3.14 1.70
CA VAL A 481 -6.66 3.30 3.01
C VAL A 481 -7.97 2.50 3.04
N GLY A 482 -8.15 1.68 4.06
CA GLY A 482 -9.34 0.83 4.21
C GLY A 482 -9.80 0.69 5.65
N ARG A 483 -10.97 0.09 5.86
CA ARG A 483 -11.54 -0.07 7.21
C ARG A 483 -11.00 -1.31 7.92
N ILE A 484 -11.47 -2.49 7.51
CA ILE A 484 -11.15 -3.79 8.09
C ILE A 484 -10.88 -4.76 6.93
N PRO A 485 -9.71 -5.40 6.85
CA PRO A 485 -9.47 -6.47 5.88
C PRO A 485 -10.21 -7.74 6.31
N HIS A 486 -10.60 -8.58 5.36
CA HIS A 486 -11.17 -9.90 5.64
C HIS A 486 -10.26 -10.99 5.10
N ARG A 487 -10.17 -12.10 5.85
CA ARG A 487 -9.42 -13.28 5.43
C ARG A 487 -10.20 -13.99 4.33
N VAL A 488 -9.55 -14.25 3.20
CA VAL A 488 -10.14 -15.06 2.13
C VAL A 488 -9.84 -16.51 2.43
N VAL A 489 -10.88 -17.27 2.77
CA VAL A 489 -10.76 -18.73 2.85
C VAL A 489 -10.78 -19.24 1.42
N ILE A 490 -9.64 -19.75 0.96
CA ILE A 490 -9.61 -20.54 -0.27
C ILE A 490 -10.35 -21.83 0.05
N GLU A 491 -11.64 -21.91 -0.34
CA GLU A 491 -12.33 -23.19 -0.35
C GLU A 491 -11.54 -24.10 -1.29
N ARG A 492 -10.78 -25.02 -0.70
CA ARG A 492 -10.04 -26.02 -1.45
C ARG A 492 -11.12 -26.87 -2.10
N VAL A 493 -11.38 -26.64 -3.39
CA VAL A 493 -12.35 -27.43 -4.15
C VAL A 493 -11.91 -28.87 -4.02
N HIS A 494 -12.63 -29.62 -3.20
CA HIS A 494 -12.30 -30.99 -2.89
C HIS A 494 -12.61 -31.81 -4.14
N ASN A 495 -11.58 -32.09 -4.93
CA ASN A 495 -11.73 -32.86 -6.15
C ASN A 495 -11.93 -34.33 -5.77
N TRP A 496 -13.17 -34.71 -5.46
CA TRP A 496 -13.54 -36.10 -5.15
C TRP A 496 -13.02 -37.13 -6.16
N VAL A 497 -12.78 -36.71 -7.41
CA VAL A 497 -12.15 -37.51 -8.47
C VAL A 497 -10.70 -37.86 -8.14
N SER A 498 -9.89 -36.93 -7.61
CA SER A 498 -8.52 -37.25 -7.18
C SER A 498 -8.53 -38.23 -6.02
N ASP A 499 -9.48 -38.08 -5.10
CA ASP A 499 -9.60 -38.96 -3.94
C ASP A 499 -10.07 -40.36 -4.33
N LEU A 500 -10.97 -40.47 -5.32
CA LEU A 500 -11.34 -41.75 -5.92
C LEU A 500 -10.19 -42.42 -6.67
N LEU A 501 -9.38 -41.66 -7.41
CA LEU A 501 -8.23 -42.22 -8.13
C LEU A 501 -7.17 -42.73 -7.16
N VAL A 502 -6.88 -41.98 -6.09
CA VAL A 502 -5.99 -42.43 -5.02
C VAL A 502 -6.58 -43.66 -4.30
N GLY A 503 -7.88 -43.63 -3.99
CA GLY A 503 -8.57 -44.77 -3.38
C GLY A 503 -8.55 -46.02 -4.24
N PHE A 504 -8.77 -45.89 -5.56
CA PHE A 504 -8.72 -46.99 -6.51
C PHE A 504 -7.30 -47.54 -6.66
N ALA A 505 -6.28 -46.68 -6.68
CA ALA A 505 -4.88 -47.10 -6.71
C ALA A 505 -4.52 -47.93 -5.47
N ILE A 506 -4.95 -47.51 -4.28
CA ILE A 506 -4.75 -48.25 -3.02
C ILE A 506 -5.49 -49.59 -3.04
N CYS A 507 -6.76 -49.61 -3.48
CA CYS A 507 -7.54 -50.85 -3.58
C CYS A 507 -6.93 -51.84 -4.57
N THR A 508 -6.45 -51.35 -5.71
CA THR A 508 -5.80 -52.17 -6.74
C THR A 508 -4.50 -52.76 -6.22
N ALA A 509 -3.68 -51.97 -5.53
CA ALA A 509 -2.47 -52.45 -4.89
C ALA A 509 -2.77 -53.53 -3.85
N ALA A 510 -3.76 -53.31 -2.98
CA ALA A 510 -4.19 -54.30 -1.99
C ALA A 510 -4.71 -55.59 -2.63
N PHE A 511 -5.48 -55.48 -3.72
CA PHE A 511 -5.99 -56.63 -4.47
C PHE A 511 -4.84 -57.45 -5.10
N ILE A 512 -3.87 -56.79 -5.72
CA ILE A 512 -2.69 -57.46 -6.30
C ILE A 512 -1.90 -58.20 -5.21
N ILE A 513 -1.66 -57.55 -4.06
CA ILE A 513 -0.97 -58.18 -2.92
C ILE A 513 -1.75 -59.41 -2.42
N GLY A 514 -3.07 -59.29 -2.27
CA GLY A 514 -3.94 -60.40 -1.85
C GLY A 514 -3.93 -61.57 -2.85
N ALA A 515 -3.98 -61.27 -4.16
CA ALA A 515 -3.95 -62.28 -5.21
C ALA A 515 -2.62 -63.03 -5.24
N VAL A 516 -1.49 -62.33 -5.09
CA VAL A 516 -0.16 -62.95 -4.99
C VAL A 516 -0.09 -63.85 -3.76
N PHE A 517 -0.56 -63.39 -2.59
CA PHE A 517 -0.55 -64.18 -1.36
C PHE A 517 -1.41 -65.44 -1.47
N TRP A 518 -2.60 -65.33 -2.07
CA TRP A 518 -3.48 -66.47 -2.31
C TRP A 518 -2.86 -67.50 -3.27
N TRP A 519 -2.21 -67.02 -4.35
CA TRP A 519 -1.56 -67.90 -5.32
C TRP A 519 -0.40 -68.69 -4.69
N PHE A 520 0.45 -68.03 -3.88
CA PHE A 520 1.52 -68.69 -3.13
C PHE A 520 0.98 -69.73 -2.13
N ARG A 521 -0.13 -69.43 -1.45
CA ARG A 521 -0.76 -70.37 -0.51
C ARG A 521 -1.35 -71.59 -1.24
N SER A 522 -1.96 -71.41 -2.41
CA SER A 522 -2.53 -72.50 -3.20
C SER A 522 -1.47 -73.44 -3.78
N SER A 523 -0.33 -72.89 -4.24
CA SER A 523 0.80 -73.66 -4.78
C SER A 523 1.46 -74.55 -3.72
N ASN A 524 1.43 -74.10 -2.45
CA ASN A 524 1.98 -74.87 -1.34
C ASN A 524 1.12 -76.11 -0.98
N GLN A 525 -0.17 -76.14 -1.36
CA GLN A 525 -1.02 -77.33 -1.15
C GLN A 525 -0.66 -78.48 -2.10
N SER A 526 -0.23 -78.17 -3.33
CA SER A 526 0.28 -79.18 -4.27
C SER A 526 1.58 -79.84 -3.78
N MET A 527 2.48 -79.07 -3.16
CA MET A 527 3.73 -79.63 -2.59
C MET A 527 3.48 -80.54 -1.39
N GLN A 528 2.46 -80.26 -0.57
CA GLN A 528 2.08 -81.13 0.53
C GLN A 528 1.49 -82.46 0.06
N GLN A 529 0.77 -82.48 -1.08
CA GLN A 529 0.29 -83.74 -1.67
C GLN A 529 1.46 -84.59 -2.20
N THR A 530 2.45 -83.97 -2.86
CA THR A 530 3.64 -84.70 -3.34
C THR A 530 4.53 -85.21 -2.19
N LEU A 531 4.67 -84.44 -1.10
CA LEU A 531 5.40 -84.89 0.10
C LEU A 531 4.66 -85.99 0.86
N LYS A 532 3.32 -85.99 0.84
CA LYS A 532 2.50 -87.06 1.45
C LYS A 532 2.55 -88.35 0.62
N GLU A 533 2.55 -88.26 -0.70
CA GLU A 533 2.75 -89.41 -1.59
C GLU A 533 4.18 -89.99 -1.51
N LEU A 534 5.19 -89.16 -1.27
CA LEU A 534 6.57 -89.63 -1.01
C LEU A 534 6.71 -90.26 0.39
N SER A 535 5.97 -89.78 1.39
CA SER A 535 5.95 -90.37 2.73
C SER A 535 5.17 -91.70 2.79
N ASP A 536 4.11 -91.87 2.00
CA ASP A 536 3.31 -93.10 1.95
C ASP A 536 3.97 -94.20 1.07
N ARG A 537 4.98 -93.87 0.26
CA ARG A 537 5.71 -94.84 -0.58
C ARG A 537 6.78 -95.66 0.14
N GLY A 538 7.08 -95.38 1.41
CA GLY A 538 7.99 -96.22 2.19
C GLY A 538 9.40 -96.36 1.62
N GLU A 539 9.85 -95.44 0.76
CA GLU A 539 11.24 -95.37 0.32
C GLU A 539 12.02 -94.59 1.37
N GLN A 540 12.78 -95.31 2.19
CA GLN A 540 13.87 -94.70 2.93
C GLN A 540 14.86 -94.10 1.93
N PRO A 541 15.28 -92.83 2.09
CA PRO A 541 16.32 -92.28 1.25
C PRO A 541 17.63 -93.03 1.53
N SER A 542 18.08 -93.82 0.55
CA SER A 542 19.43 -94.40 0.59
C SER A 542 20.45 -93.26 0.37
N PHE A 543 21.43 -93.19 1.26
CA PHE A 543 22.53 -92.22 1.22
C PHE A 543 23.67 -92.65 0.26
N GLU A 544 23.40 -93.56 -0.68
CA GLU A 544 24.40 -94.13 -1.61
C GLU A 544 24.81 -93.17 -2.76
N GLY A 545 24.27 -91.95 -2.81
CA GLY A 545 24.60 -90.94 -3.84
C GLY A 545 25.51 -89.79 -3.38
N LEU A 546 25.95 -89.76 -2.11
CA LEU A 546 26.68 -88.62 -1.53
C LEU A 546 28.22 -88.74 -1.57
N GLU A 547 28.78 -89.76 -2.23
CA GLU A 547 30.23 -89.90 -2.39
C GLU A 547 30.87 -89.02 -3.49
N ASN A 548 30.06 -88.28 -4.26
CA ASN A 548 30.58 -87.35 -5.29
C ASN A 548 30.09 -85.91 -5.10
N ALA A 549 30.11 -85.42 -3.86
CA ALA A 549 29.99 -83.99 -3.61
C ALA A 549 31.38 -83.32 -3.76
N PRO A 550 31.56 -82.33 -4.66
CA PRO A 550 32.77 -81.55 -4.69
C PRO A 550 32.94 -80.81 -3.35
N THR A 551 34.04 -81.12 -2.67
CA THR A 551 34.48 -80.42 -1.47
C THR A 551 34.89 -79.00 -1.82
N GLY A 552 33.99 -78.05 -1.59
CA GLY A 552 34.34 -76.63 -1.50
C GLY A 552 33.42 -75.71 -2.31
N PRO A 553 33.12 -74.50 -1.81
CA PRO A 553 32.47 -73.48 -2.63
C PRO A 553 33.44 -73.06 -3.75
N ASP A 554 32.94 -73.07 -4.98
CA ASP A 554 33.63 -72.50 -6.14
C ASP A 554 33.57 -70.96 -6.06
N PHE A 555 34.68 -70.34 -5.67
CA PHE A 555 34.86 -68.88 -5.61
C PHE A 555 35.47 -68.30 -6.90
N SER A 556 35.56 -69.06 -8.00
CA SER A 556 36.18 -68.62 -9.26
C SER A 556 35.49 -67.41 -9.91
N ALA A 557 34.27 -67.06 -9.46
CA ALA A 557 33.53 -65.88 -9.93
C ALA A 557 33.90 -64.55 -9.22
N LEU A 558 34.81 -64.55 -8.23
CA LEU A 558 35.21 -63.33 -7.48
C LEU A 558 36.48 -62.64 -8.02
N HIS A 559 37.00 -63.02 -9.19
CA HIS A 559 38.21 -62.42 -9.79
C HIS A 559 38.00 -61.65 -11.10
N GLN A 560 36.77 -61.22 -11.41
CA GLN A 560 36.52 -60.33 -12.54
C GLN A 560 35.73 -59.09 -12.13
N ALA A 561 36.42 -58.13 -11.52
CA ALA A 561 36.00 -56.72 -11.47
C ALA A 561 37.19 -55.80 -11.12
N ASP A 562 38.28 -55.86 -11.89
CA ASP A 562 39.23 -54.74 -11.98
C ASP A 562 38.66 -53.73 -12.99
N VAL A 563 37.82 -52.82 -12.49
CA VAL A 563 37.38 -51.62 -13.23
C VAL A 563 38.28 -50.46 -12.76
N PRO A 564 39.04 -49.79 -13.64
CA PRO A 564 39.77 -48.60 -13.26
C PRO A 564 38.80 -47.46 -12.92
N LEU A 565 38.96 -46.88 -11.73
CA LEU A 565 38.30 -45.64 -11.33
C LEU A 565 38.69 -44.50 -12.28
N GLN A 566 37.77 -44.09 -13.15
CA GLN A 566 37.85 -42.79 -13.83
C GLN A 566 37.65 -41.68 -12.80
N GLN A 567 38.64 -40.79 -12.71
CA GLN A 567 38.58 -39.55 -11.93
C GLN A 567 37.47 -38.63 -12.45
N PRO A 568 36.75 -37.91 -11.57
CA PRO A 568 35.75 -36.95 -11.97
C PRO A 568 36.41 -35.75 -12.68
N GLN A 569 36.04 -35.52 -13.94
CA GLN A 569 36.38 -34.30 -14.68
C GLN A 569 35.55 -33.12 -14.14
N ASN A 570 36.24 -32.02 -13.86
CA ASN A 570 35.69 -30.71 -13.52
C ASN A 570 34.79 -30.17 -14.64
N PRO A 571 33.61 -29.57 -14.34
CA PRO A 571 32.79 -28.90 -15.34
C PRO A 571 33.40 -27.55 -15.73
N THR A 572 33.76 -27.45 -17.01
CA THR A 572 34.19 -26.25 -17.72
C THR A 572 33.03 -25.24 -17.81
N ALA A 573 33.35 -23.96 -17.58
CA ALA A 573 32.45 -22.82 -17.74
C ALA A 573 32.06 -22.60 -19.22
N PRO A 574 30.86 -22.03 -19.51
CA PRO A 574 30.47 -21.68 -20.87
C PRO A 574 31.16 -20.38 -21.35
N PRO A 575 31.39 -20.24 -22.68
CA PRO A 575 32.02 -19.07 -23.25
C PRO A 575 31.08 -17.86 -23.26
N ARG A 576 31.68 -16.67 -23.14
CA ARG A 576 31.05 -15.38 -23.44
C ARG A 576 30.93 -15.22 -24.95
N GLU A 577 29.72 -14.91 -25.41
CA GLU A 577 29.47 -14.03 -26.54
C GLU A 577 28.53 -12.91 -26.08
#